data_AF-A0A351EHB4-F1
#
_entry.id   AF-A0A351EHB4-F1
#
_cell.length_a   1.000
_cell.length_b   1.000
_cell.length_c   1.000
_cell.angle_alpha   90.00
_cell.angle_beta   90.00
_cell.angle_gamma   90.00
#
_symmetry.space_group_name_H-M   'P 1'
#
loop_
_entity.id
_entity.type
_entity.pdbx_description
1 polymer ?
#
loop_
_entity_poly.entity_id
_entity_poly.type
_entity_poly.pdbx_seq_one_letter_code
_entity_poly.pdbx_strand_id
1 'polypeptide(L)'
;MLSLGRVICVAILLSVSCGSDSSTEFDTIASISNPPQAVSIQCYSTHDTVNFTVAADGNHLTWEFDRNPEVSKMLLRTRPSGTKVDDHRNFHNGGYGLLWYQQVEIPIREGLSYQVELPRQEGPQATVDVDLVTTHSDGSECESRIFSNFIYPSLTSGQRELLVPQGVTVDLNRYSDLEVPAPTVEALVHAFSAYHGRSINGDEEPEYSRWSVEANKTIRDYSPKLRYFLFGSETEIGNWWAVAQMLEIIAVLAPHLDARFATSVDEVTFPEFSPLCEPWMIAGVKPYEGQTEFQQPCQRRGNGAYFGDGTARPEGGNADYVNSRGFTYHNKFVLEQSDLNRSDLNWIRNKVVGQEVNNPCCTINFHETGHAFGVEHTACGYSALSFWEERNTSYMTKTWNEDDLAGMAIHLDPRTTHGMTIGEAADALGIPQDDRYQELLEKPWRACGNQDPGWDLFAERLHELHISSPGVETNHPQSRSKIKWTY
;
A
#
# COMPACT_ATOMS: atom_id res chain seq x y z
N MET A 1 48.02 -25.01 22.21
CA MET A 1 48.54 -24.47 23.49
C MET A 1 47.83 -23.14 23.72
N LEU A 2 46.61 -23.13 24.26
CA LEU A 2 46.25 -23.02 25.69
C LEU A 2 46.83 -21.79 26.41
N SER A 3 45.94 -20.82 26.72
CA SER A 3 45.86 -19.97 27.93
C SER A 3 44.96 -18.77 27.58
N LEU A 4 43.64 -18.77 27.80
CA LEU A 4 42.89 -18.58 29.05
C LEU A 4 43.44 -17.43 29.93
N GLY A 5 42.70 -16.32 29.96
CA GLY A 5 42.85 -15.22 30.91
C GLY A 5 41.46 -14.70 31.28
N ARG A 6 41.06 -14.96 32.52
CA ARG A 6 39.78 -14.59 33.15
C ARG A 6 39.68 -13.08 33.37
N VAL A 7 38.49 -12.51 33.19
CA VAL A 7 38.12 -11.23 33.83
C VAL A 7 36.92 -11.48 34.74
N ILE A 8 37.06 -10.92 35.93
CA ILE A 8 36.33 -11.18 37.17
C ILE A 8 35.08 -10.29 37.22
N CYS A 9 33.92 -10.89 37.53
CA CYS A 9 32.73 -10.18 37.99
C CYS A 9 32.99 -9.59 39.38
N VAL A 10 32.77 -8.28 39.54
CA VAL A 10 32.64 -7.64 40.85
C VAL A 10 31.21 -7.16 41.01
N ALA A 11 30.51 -7.81 41.93
CA ALA A 11 29.21 -7.39 42.44
C ALA A 11 29.39 -6.19 43.38
N ILE A 12 28.61 -5.14 43.20
CA ILE A 12 28.39 -4.11 44.22
C ILE A 12 26.93 -4.22 44.66
N LEU A 13 26.77 -4.71 45.89
CA LEU A 13 25.55 -4.64 46.69
C LEU A 13 25.31 -3.19 47.12
N LEU A 14 24.15 -2.63 46.79
CA LEU A 14 23.51 -1.61 47.60
C LEU A 14 22.05 -1.98 47.82
N SER A 15 21.78 -2.42 49.04
CA SER A 15 20.48 -2.68 49.63
C SER A 15 19.83 -1.36 50.07
N VAL A 16 18.61 -1.08 49.59
CA VAL A 16 17.61 -0.30 50.33
C VAL A 16 16.28 -1.04 50.20
N SER A 17 15.64 -1.27 51.34
CA SER A 17 14.51 -2.17 51.51
C SER A 17 13.15 -1.46 51.40
N CYS A 18 12.20 -2.19 50.81
CA CYS A 18 10.77 -2.30 51.13
C CYS A 18 9.88 -1.04 51.14
N GLY A 19 9.04 -0.96 50.10
CA GLY A 19 7.63 -0.56 50.18
C GLY A 19 6.82 -1.57 49.37
N SER A 20 5.79 -2.14 49.99
CA SER A 20 5.01 -3.29 49.56
C SER A 20 3.89 -2.97 48.55
N ASP A 21 3.37 -4.05 47.95
CA ASP A 21 2.06 -4.18 47.30
C ASP A 21 1.93 -3.78 45.82
N SER A 22 2.01 -4.77 44.93
CA SER A 22 0.84 -5.21 44.13
C SER A 22 1.20 -6.40 43.23
N SER A 23 0.52 -7.52 43.47
CA SER A 23 0.21 -8.63 42.57
C SER A 23 0.97 -8.74 41.24
N THR A 24 1.81 -9.77 41.15
CA THR A 24 2.13 -10.44 39.89
C THR A 24 0.85 -11.07 39.33
N GLU A 25 0.18 -10.40 38.39
CA GLU A 25 -0.73 -11.05 37.46
C GLU A 25 0.11 -11.92 36.52
N PHE A 26 0.00 -13.22 36.71
CA PHE A 26 0.30 -14.16 35.64
C PHE A 26 -0.78 -13.95 34.58
N ASP A 27 -0.41 -13.32 33.47
CA ASP A 27 -1.21 -13.33 32.25
C ASP A 27 -1.44 -14.78 31.84
N THR A 28 -2.60 -15.27 32.26
CA THR A 28 -3.14 -16.53 31.80
C THR A 28 -3.68 -16.21 30.42
N ILE A 29 -2.94 -16.56 29.36
CA ILE A 29 -3.46 -16.52 28.00
C ILE A 29 -4.66 -17.45 27.97
N ALA A 30 -5.86 -16.90 28.11
CA ALA A 30 -7.08 -17.63 27.88
C ALA A 30 -7.07 -18.04 26.40
N SER A 31 -6.92 -19.35 26.15
CA SER A 31 -7.19 -19.91 24.83
C SER A 31 -8.62 -19.53 24.46
N ILE A 32 -8.79 -18.67 23.46
CA ILE A 32 -10.09 -18.38 22.87
C ILE A 32 -10.48 -19.64 22.09
N SER A 33 -11.06 -20.63 22.78
CA SER A 33 -11.73 -21.75 22.13
C SER A 33 -13.12 -21.26 21.74
N ASN A 34 -13.35 -21.05 20.45
CA ASN A 34 -14.72 -20.83 19.99
C ASN A 34 -15.48 -22.16 20.16
N PRO A 35 -16.63 -22.17 20.87
CA PRO A 35 -17.39 -23.41 21.05
C PRO A 35 -17.82 -23.96 19.67
N PRO A 36 -17.94 -25.29 19.51
CA PRO A 36 -18.37 -25.92 18.26
C PRO A 36 -19.69 -25.30 17.75
N GLN A 37 -19.72 -24.94 16.47
CA GLN A 37 -20.92 -24.44 15.81
C GLN A 37 -21.37 -25.46 14.76
N ALA A 38 -22.68 -25.75 14.71
CA ALA A 38 -23.25 -26.54 13.63
C ALA A 38 -23.47 -25.62 12.43
N VAL A 39 -22.94 -25.99 11.26
CA VAL A 39 -23.02 -25.19 10.03
C VAL A 39 -23.56 -26.10 8.92
N SER A 40 -24.61 -25.68 8.23
CA SER A 40 -25.12 -26.42 7.06
C SER A 40 -24.46 -25.91 5.79
N ILE A 41 -24.03 -26.79 4.88
CA ILE A 41 -23.69 -26.36 3.52
C ILE A 41 -24.97 -25.95 2.81
N GLN A 42 -25.16 -24.66 2.54
CA GLN A 42 -26.27 -24.22 1.68
C GLN A 42 -25.79 -24.13 0.24
N CYS A 43 -25.99 -25.21 -0.53
CA CYS A 43 -25.88 -25.18 -1.98
C CYS A 43 -27.14 -24.53 -2.58
N TYR A 44 -26.97 -23.58 -3.49
CA TYR A 44 -28.06 -22.97 -4.26
C TYR A 44 -28.39 -23.76 -5.57
N SER A 45 -27.89 -24.99 -5.75
CA SER A 45 -28.11 -25.77 -6.97
C SER A 45 -28.38 -27.27 -6.69
N THR A 46 -28.63 -28.03 -7.76
CA THR A 46 -29.21 -29.39 -7.90
C THR A 46 -28.58 -30.55 -7.11
N HIS A 47 -27.68 -30.29 -6.17
CA HIS A 47 -26.97 -31.28 -5.37
C HIS A 47 -27.58 -31.37 -3.96
N ASP A 48 -27.61 -32.56 -3.38
CA ASP A 48 -28.19 -32.75 -2.04
C ASP A 48 -27.36 -32.01 -0.98
N THR A 49 -28.02 -31.20 -0.16
CA THR A 49 -27.42 -30.51 1.01
C THR A 49 -26.66 -31.49 1.90
N VAL A 50 -25.36 -31.24 2.14
CA VAL A 50 -24.54 -31.99 3.11
C VAL A 50 -24.36 -31.14 4.36
N ASN A 51 -24.74 -31.67 5.52
CA ASN A 51 -24.51 -31.01 6.79
C ASN A 51 -23.12 -31.37 7.33
N PHE A 52 -22.54 -30.47 8.13
CA PHE A 52 -21.32 -30.72 8.86
C PHE A 52 -21.33 -30.02 10.21
N THR A 53 -20.51 -30.51 11.14
CA THR A 53 -20.21 -29.82 12.40
C THR A 53 -18.80 -29.30 12.33
N VAL A 54 -18.56 -28.09 12.85
CA VAL A 54 -17.26 -27.44 12.79
C VAL A 54 -16.88 -26.82 14.12
N ALA A 55 -15.60 -26.90 14.44
CA ALA A 55 -14.99 -26.29 15.62
C ALA A 55 -13.67 -25.64 15.24
N ALA A 56 -13.25 -24.66 16.04
CA ALA A 56 -11.98 -23.98 15.89
C ALA A 56 -11.20 -24.02 17.22
N ASP A 57 -9.94 -24.42 17.16
CA ASP A 57 -8.97 -24.31 18.26
C ASP A 57 -7.80 -23.43 17.81
N GLY A 58 -7.84 -22.15 18.20
CA GLY A 58 -6.97 -21.13 17.63
C GLY A 58 -7.13 -21.07 16.11
N ASN A 59 -6.05 -21.31 15.36
CA ASN A 59 -6.05 -21.34 13.90
C ASN A 59 -6.43 -22.69 13.29
N HIS A 60 -6.64 -23.73 14.09
CA HIS A 60 -6.96 -25.06 13.57
C HIS A 60 -8.47 -25.24 13.50
N LEU A 61 -8.97 -25.53 12.31
CA LEU A 61 -10.37 -25.90 12.10
C LEU A 61 -10.49 -27.41 11.99
N THR A 62 -11.47 -27.96 12.69
CA THR A 62 -11.87 -29.35 12.56
C THR A 62 -13.34 -29.40 12.18
N TRP A 63 -13.68 -30.16 11.15
CA TRP A 63 -15.08 -30.44 10.84
C TRP A 63 -15.33 -31.89 10.50
N GLU A 64 -16.59 -32.30 10.64
CA GLU A 64 -17.07 -33.63 10.31
C GLU A 64 -18.36 -33.53 9.50
N PHE A 65 -18.37 -34.12 8.30
CA PHE A 65 -19.55 -34.24 7.46
C PHE A 65 -20.46 -35.38 7.93
N ASP A 66 -21.77 -35.21 7.83
CA ASP A 66 -22.72 -36.29 8.13
C ASP A 66 -22.65 -37.44 7.11
N ARG A 67 -22.11 -37.17 5.91
CA ARG A 67 -21.86 -38.13 4.84
C ARG A 67 -20.79 -37.62 3.88
N ASN A 68 -20.20 -38.51 3.08
CA ASN A 68 -19.16 -38.14 2.12
C ASN A 68 -19.69 -37.08 1.13
N PRO A 69 -19.04 -35.90 1.04
CA PRO A 69 -19.41 -34.92 0.03
C PRO A 69 -18.95 -35.39 -1.35
N GLU A 70 -19.85 -35.38 -2.34
CA GLU A 70 -19.52 -35.68 -3.74
C GLU A 70 -18.90 -34.44 -4.40
N VAL A 71 -17.63 -34.20 -4.07
CA VAL A 71 -16.89 -32.99 -4.48
C VAL A 71 -15.61 -33.35 -5.22
N SER A 72 -15.27 -32.54 -6.22
CA SER A 72 -14.02 -32.62 -6.99
C SER A 72 -12.93 -31.73 -6.39
N LYS A 73 -13.32 -30.68 -5.65
CA LYS A 73 -12.40 -29.76 -4.96
C LYS A 73 -13.03 -29.20 -3.70
N MET A 74 -12.22 -28.95 -2.68
CA MET A 74 -12.60 -28.21 -1.47
C MET A 74 -11.59 -27.09 -1.21
N LEU A 75 -12.09 -25.93 -0.84
CA LEU A 75 -11.32 -24.73 -0.55
C LEU A 75 -11.80 -24.14 0.78
N LEU A 76 -10.87 -23.69 1.61
CA LEU A 76 -11.18 -22.82 2.73
C LEU A 76 -10.88 -21.39 2.30
N ARG A 77 -11.86 -20.49 2.38
CA ARG A 77 -11.69 -19.07 2.05
C ARG A 77 -11.84 -18.23 3.31
N THR A 78 -11.07 -17.14 3.36
CA THR A 78 -11.21 -16.07 4.34
C THR A 78 -11.47 -14.77 3.62
N ARG A 79 -12.27 -13.89 4.25
CA ARG A 79 -12.52 -12.53 3.79
C ARG A 79 -12.73 -11.61 5.00
N PRO A 80 -12.47 -10.30 4.93
CA PRO A 80 -12.77 -9.39 6.03
C PRO A 80 -14.24 -9.47 6.50
N SER A 81 -14.48 -9.49 7.81
CA SER A 81 -15.82 -9.54 8.42
C SER A 81 -16.47 -8.18 8.64
N GLY A 82 -17.80 -8.17 8.87
CA GLY A 82 -18.53 -6.99 9.37
C GLY A 82 -18.76 -5.92 8.30
N THR A 83 -18.34 -6.19 7.07
CA THR A 83 -18.32 -5.23 5.99
C THR A 83 -19.68 -5.14 5.29
N LYS A 84 -20.30 -3.95 5.25
CA LYS A 84 -21.22 -3.62 4.14
C LYS A 84 -20.44 -3.79 2.82
N VAL A 85 -21.11 -3.96 1.69
CA VAL A 85 -20.43 -4.08 0.36
C VAL A 85 -19.46 -2.93 0.07
N ASP A 86 -19.62 -1.79 0.75
CA ASP A 86 -18.74 -0.61 0.70
C ASP A 86 -17.44 -0.70 1.51
N ASP A 87 -17.34 -1.69 2.39
CA ASP A 87 -16.40 -1.76 3.52
C ASP A 87 -15.21 -2.70 3.18
N HIS A 88 -15.23 -3.31 1.98
CA HIS A 88 -14.08 -3.93 1.30
C HIS A 88 -12.95 -2.93 0.96
N ARG A 89 -13.23 -1.63 1.09
CA ARG A 89 -12.34 -0.50 0.73
C ARG A 89 -11.66 0.15 1.94
N ASN A 90 -11.78 -0.44 3.12
CA ASN A 90 -11.72 0.31 4.36
C ASN A 90 -10.36 0.91 4.74
N PHE A 91 -10.26 2.22 4.56
CA PHE A 91 -9.55 3.15 5.45
C PHE A 91 -9.70 2.79 6.95
N HIS A 92 -10.76 2.07 7.37
CA HIS A 92 -10.91 1.56 8.73
C HIS A 92 -9.87 0.50 9.16
N ASN A 93 -9.27 -0.25 8.23
CA ASN A 93 -8.20 -1.20 8.54
C ASN A 93 -6.87 -0.85 7.85
N GLY A 94 -6.77 0.34 7.26
CA GLY A 94 -5.53 0.76 6.63
C GLY A 94 -5.12 -0.04 5.40
N GLY A 95 -6.08 -0.65 4.71
CA GLY A 95 -5.81 -1.49 3.54
C GLY A 95 -5.41 -2.92 3.87
N TYR A 96 -5.16 -3.28 5.14
CA TYR A 96 -4.79 -4.64 5.53
C TYR A 96 -5.84 -5.70 5.21
N GLY A 97 -7.11 -5.29 5.01
CA GLY A 97 -8.16 -6.19 4.54
C GLY A 97 -7.84 -6.90 3.23
N LEU A 98 -6.98 -6.32 2.39
CA LEU A 98 -6.52 -6.93 1.14
C LEU A 98 -5.74 -8.23 1.37
N LEU A 99 -5.03 -8.33 2.48
CA LEU A 99 -4.26 -9.52 2.84
C LEU A 99 -5.13 -10.63 3.42
N TRP A 100 -6.36 -10.32 3.83
CA TRP A 100 -7.25 -11.26 4.50
C TRP A 100 -8.21 -11.95 3.53
N TYR A 101 -8.10 -11.64 2.23
CA TYR A 101 -8.65 -12.46 1.17
C TYR A 101 -7.65 -13.57 0.86
N GLN A 102 -7.83 -14.72 1.51
CA GLN A 102 -6.95 -15.86 1.32
C GLN A 102 -7.78 -17.10 1.06
N GLN A 103 -7.26 -17.99 0.23
CA GLN A 103 -7.83 -19.31 0.04
C GLN A 103 -6.75 -20.39 0.12
N VAL A 104 -7.12 -21.55 0.67
CA VAL A 104 -6.27 -22.74 0.69
C VAL A 104 -7.06 -23.94 0.21
N GLU A 105 -6.44 -24.76 -0.62
CA GLU A 105 -7.04 -26.01 -1.07
C GLU A 105 -6.94 -27.07 0.02
N ILE A 106 -8.07 -27.72 0.31
CA ILE A 106 -8.16 -28.80 1.28
C ILE A 106 -8.07 -30.13 0.50
N PRO A 107 -7.03 -30.96 0.74
CA PRO A 107 -6.92 -32.25 0.08
C PRO A 107 -8.12 -33.15 0.42
N ILE A 108 -8.84 -33.59 -0.61
CA ILE A 108 -9.94 -34.55 -0.44
C ILE A 108 -9.36 -35.92 -0.06
N ARG A 109 -9.92 -36.53 0.98
CA ARG A 109 -9.48 -37.82 1.50
C ARG A 109 -10.69 -38.72 1.75
N GLU A 110 -10.45 -40.03 1.81
CA GLU A 110 -11.47 -40.95 2.30
C GLU A 110 -11.75 -40.68 3.77
N GLY A 111 -12.99 -40.32 4.10
CA GLY A 111 -13.42 -40.04 5.46
C GLY A 111 -14.35 -38.84 5.56
N LEU A 112 -14.96 -38.70 6.73
CA LEU A 112 -15.91 -37.63 7.05
C LEU A 112 -15.28 -36.47 7.81
N SER A 113 -14.16 -36.72 8.47
CA SER A 113 -13.50 -35.75 9.35
C SER A 113 -12.29 -35.11 8.68
N TYR A 114 -12.19 -33.79 8.82
CA TYR A 114 -11.14 -32.98 8.25
C TYR A 114 -10.55 -32.09 9.32
N GLN A 115 -9.25 -31.83 9.18
CA GLN A 115 -8.52 -30.86 9.96
C GLN A 115 -7.67 -30.03 9.02
N VAL A 116 -7.75 -28.72 9.16
CA VAL A 116 -6.97 -27.77 8.36
C VAL A 116 -6.57 -26.60 9.24
N GLU A 117 -5.42 -26.01 8.95
CA GLU A 117 -5.04 -24.72 9.52
C GLU A 117 -5.63 -23.61 8.66
N LEU A 118 -6.16 -22.56 9.31
CA LEU A 118 -6.53 -21.33 8.62
C LEU A 118 -5.32 -20.78 7.85
N PRO A 119 -5.55 -20.07 6.73
CA PRO A 119 -4.50 -19.30 6.07
C PRO A 119 -3.71 -18.46 7.08
N ARG A 120 -2.39 -18.38 6.88
CA ARG A 120 -1.54 -17.58 7.77
C ARG A 120 -1.98 -16.12 7.68
N GLN A 121 -2.32 -15.56 8.82
CA GLN A 121 -2.60 -14.13 8.93
C GLN A 121 -1.36 -13.29 8.57
N GLU A 122 -1.57 -12.34 7.67
CA GLU A 122 -0.60 -11.30 7.32
C GLU A 122 -1.08 -9.94 7.85
N GLY A 123 -0.15 -9.15 8.40
CA GLY A 123 -0.47 -7.85 9.00
C GLY A 123 -1.05 -7.97 10.42
N PRO A 124 -1.78 -6.93 10.90
CA PRO A 124 -2.25 -6.86 12.29
C PRO A 124 -3.42 -7.82 12.57
N GLN A 125 -3.84 -7.90 13.85
CA GLN A 125 -4.99 -8.72 14.26
C GLN A 125 -6.23 -8.45 13.39
N ALA A 126 -6.86 -9.51 12.89
CA ALA A 126 -7.90 -9.45 11.89
C ALA A 126 -9.16 -10.16 12.36
N THR A 127 -10.30 -9.64 11.94
CA THR A 127 -11.61 -10.28 12.07
C THR A 127 -12.09 -10.66 10.67
N VAL A 128 -12.28 -11.96 10.44
CA VAL A 128 -12.58 -12.53 9.11
C VAL A 128 -13.80 -13.44 9.13
N ASP A 129 -14.49 -13.49 8.01
CA ASP A 129 -15.46 -14.52 7.73
C ASP A 129 -14.72 -15.70 7.11
N VAL A 130 -15.08 -16.91 7.55
CA VAL A 130 -14.47 -18.15 7.09
C VAL A 130 -15.51 -18.95 6.33
N ASP A 131 -15.20 -19.34 5.10
CA ASP A 131 -16.09 -20.07 4.21
C ASP A 131 -15.47 -21.39 3.77
N LEU A 132 -16.30 -22.44 3.72
CA LEU A 132 -16.02 -23.66 2.99
C LEU A 132 -16.58 -23.51 1.59
N VAL A 133 -15.74 -23.69 0.58
CA VAL A 133 -16.16 -23.72 -0.81
C VAL A 133 -15.92 -25.12 -1.36
N THR A 134 -16.97 -25.69 -1.95
CA THR A 134 -16.94 -27.03 -2.55
C THR A 134 -17.25 -26.94 -4.02
N THR A 135 -16.40 -27.54 -4.86
CA THR A 135 -16.65 -27.68 -6.29
C THR A 135 -17.12 -29.10 -6.58
N HIS A 136 -18.17 -29.25 -7.37
CA HIS A 136 -18.72 -30.55 -7.79
C HIS A 136 -18.15 -31.01 -9.13
N SER A 137 -18.45 -32.24 -9.53
CA SER A 137 -17.95 -32.83 -10.79
C SER A 137 -18.45 -32.11 -12.05
N ASP A 138 -19.57 -31.39 -11.96
CA ASP A 138 -20.13 -30.57 -13.04
C ASP A 138 -19.52 -29.15 -13.11
N GLY A 139 -18.58 -28.83 -12.20
CA GLY A 139 -17.94 -27.53 -12.11
C GLY A 139 -18.74 -26.48 -11.31
N SER A 140 -19.90 -26.83 -10.75
CA SER A 140 -20.63 -25.93 -9.86
C SER A 140 -19.90 -25.73 -8.54
N GLU A 141 -19.82 -24.47 -8.07
CA GLU A 141 -19.27 -24.13 -6.75
C GLU A 141 -20.43 -23.83 -5.78
N CYS A 142 -20.35 -24.42 -4.58
CA CYS A 142 -21.15 -24.02 -3.42
C CYS A 142 -20.26 -23.36 -2.38
N GLU A 143 -20.74 -22.29 -1.77
CA GLU A 143 -20.06 -21.57 -0.69
C GLU A 143 -20.88 -21.66 0.59
N SER A 144 -20.23 -21.87 1.72
CA SER A 144 -20.89 -22.00 3.02
C SER A 144 -20.10 -21.37 4.14
N ARG A 145 -20.73 -20.40 4.80
CA ARG A 145 -20.17 -19.64 5.92
C ARG A 145 -19.98 -20.53 7.14
N ILE A 146 -18.74 -20.86 7.47
CA ILE A 146 -18.34 -21.64 8.65
C ILE A 146 -18.36 -20.77 9.91
N PHE A 147 -17.73 -19.60 9.83
CA PHE A 147 -17.70 -18.63 10.92
C PHE A 147 -17.92 -17.23 10.36
N SER A 148 -18.71 -16.43 11.07
CA SER A 148 -18.82 -15.00 10.84
C SER A 148 -18.12 -14.26 11.98
N ASN A 149 -17.37 -13.20 11.66
CA ASN A 149 -16.60 -12.44 12.64
C ASN A 149 -15.60 -13.29 13.44
N PHE A 150 -14.92 -14.24 12.78
CA PHE A 150 -13.86 -15.02 13.39
C PHE A 150 -12.66 -14.10 13.69
N ILE A 151 -12.26 -14.02 14.95
CA ILE A 151 -11.12 -13.21 15.38
C ILE A 151 -9.88 -14.10 15.36
N TYR A 152 -8.88 -13.75 14.54
CA TYR A 152 -7.60 -14.44 14.59
C TYR A 152 -6.96 -14.28 15.98
N PRO A 153 -6.29 -15.32 16.51
CA PRO A 153 -5.43 -15.20 17.69
C PRO A 153 -4.41 -14.08 17.51
N SER A 154 -4.00 -13.45 18.61
CA SER A 154 -2.95 -12.43 18.57
C SER A 154 -1.64 -13.01 18.03
N LEU A 155 -0.96 -12.25 17.16
CA LEU A 155 0.34 -12.64 16.65
C LEU A 155 1.37 -12.75 17.77
N THR A 156 2.11 -13.87 17.78
CA THR A 156 3.33 -14.04 18.57
C THR A 156 4.42 -13.07 18.11
N SER A 157 5.44 -12.80 18.94
CA SER A 157 6.54 -11.89 18.59
C SER A 157 7.20 -12.25 17.26
N GLY A 158 7.48 -13.54 17.02
CA GLY A 158 8.09 -14.00 15.76
C GLY A 158 7.16 -13.89 14.54
N GLN A 159 5.84 -13.90 14.75
CA GLN A 159 4.89 -13.67 13.65
C GLN A 159 4.74 -12.19 13.28
N ARG A 160 5.10 -11.28 14.19
CA ARG A 160 5.11 -9.83 13.92
C ARG A 160 6.37 -9.36 13.22
N GLU A 161 7.46 -10.14 13.31
CA GLU A 161 8.73 -9.82 12.64
C GLU A 161 8.54 -9.73 11.13
N LEU A 162 8.99 -8.61 10.56
CA LEU A 162 8.94 -8.34 9.14
C LEU A 162 10.34 -8.47 8.55
N LEU A 163 10.44 -9.22 7.45
CA LEU A 163 11.71 -9.53 6.81
C LEU A 163 11.77 -8.88 5.43
N VAL A 164 12.80 -8.07 5.22
CA VAL A 164 13.17 -7.54 3.91
C VAL A 164 13.97 -8.62 3.16
N PRO A 165 13.75 -8.83 1.84
CA PRO A 165 14.51 -9.79 1.06
C PRO A 165 16.03 -9.57 1.15
N GLN A 166 16.79 -10.66 1.13
CA GLN A 166 18.25 -10.59 1.16
C GLN A 166 18.78 -9.78 -0.04
N GLY A 167 19.69 -8.85 0.23
CA GLY A 167 20.30 -7.99 -0.80
C GLY A 167 19.53 -6.70 -1.10
N VAL A 168 18.34 -6.50 -0.49
CA VAL A 168 17.66 -5.21 -0.49
C VAL A 168 18.11 -4.44 0.74
N THR A 169 18.71 -3.27 0.52
CA THR A 169 19.18 -2.38 1.58
C THR A 169 18.89 -0.94 1.22
N VAL A 170 18.53 -0.12 2.22
CA VAL A 170 18.45 1.34 2.10
C VAL A 170 19.85 1.91 2.34
N ASP A 171 20.50 2.42 1.30
CA ASP A 171 21.80 3.09 1.41
C ASP A 171 21.64 4.58 1.68
N LEU A 172 21.61 4.94 2.97
CA LEU A 172 21.49 6.32 3.43
C LEU A 172 22.69 7.21 3.06
N ASN A 173 23.79 6.64 2.55
CA ASN A 173 24.96 7.42 2.12
C ASN A 173 24.95 7.73 0.63
N ARG A 174 24.11 7.06 -0.18
CA ARG A 174 24.11 7.19 -1.65
C ARG A 174 23.98 8.63 -2.13
N TYR A 175 23.23 9.43 -1.38
CA TYR A 175 22.91 10.83 -1.67
C TYR A 175 23.39 11.79 -0.58
N SER A 176 24.30 11.35 0.29
CA SER A 176 24.77 12.13 1.45
C SER A 176 25.57 13.38 1.08
N ASP A 177 26.01 13.49 -0.18
CA ASP A 177 26.68 14.64 -0.78
C ASP A 177 25.71 15.69 -1.33
N LEU A 178 24.40 15.41 -1.38
CA LEU A 178 23.40 16.33 -1.90
C LEU A 178 22.84 17.24 -0.81
N GLU A 179 22.83 18.53 -1.11
CA GLU A 179 22.09 19.53 -0.33
C GLU A 179 20.72 19.75 -0.98
N VAL A 180 19.65 19.62 -0.18
CA VAL A 180 18.29 19.94 -0.63
C VAL A 180 18.25 21.44 -0.93
N PRO A 181 17.88 21.86 -2.16
CA PRO A 181 17.81 23.28 -2.49
C PRO A 181 16.74 24.01 -1.66
N ALA A 182 16.91 25.31 -1.49
CA ALA A 182 15.95 26.12 -0.75
C ALA A 182 14.56 26.12 -1.43
N PRO A 183 13.46 26.16 -0.66
CA PRO A 183 12.12 26.33 -1.21
C PRO A 183 11.96 27.60 -2.04
N THR A 184 11.27 27.48 -3.17
CA THR A 184 10.97 28.57 -4.09
C THR A 184 9.46 28.83 -4.15
N VAL A 185 9.07 29.96 -4.74
CA VAL A 185 7.66 30.27 -4.96
C VAL A 185 7.03 29.33 -5.99
N GLU A 186 7.79 28.88 -6.99
CA GLU A 186 7.40 27.85 -7.94
C GLU A 186 7.14 26.51 -7.24
N ALA A 187 8.01 26.10 -6.32
CA ALA A 187 7.84 24.86 -5.55
C ALA A 187 6.59 24.91 -4.69
N LEU A 188 6.37 26.04 -4.00
CA LEU A 188 5.19 26.27 -3.18
C LEU A 188 3.91 26.21 -4.01
N VAL A 189 3.85 26.89 -5.15
CA VAL A 189 2.64 26.87 -5.98
C VAL A 189 2.43 25.49 -6.60
N HIS A 190 3.49 24.82 -7.06
CA HIS A 190 3.40 23.45 -7.54
C HIS A 190 2.82 22.51 -6.47
N ALA A 191 3.34 22.58 -5.23
CA ALA A 191 2.87 21.79 -4.10
C ALA A 191 1.39 21.97 -3.79
N PHE A 192 0.79 23.12 -4.06
CA PHE A 192 -0.64 23.38 -3.79
C PHE A 192 -1.54 23.33 -5.04
N SER A 193 -0.96 23.16 -6.22
CA SER A 193 -1.72 23.10 -7.47
C SER A 193 -2.18 21.67 -7.80
N ALA A 194 -3.25 21.58 -8.57
CA ALA A 194 -3.73 20.34 -9.18
C ALA A 194 -4.25 20.61 -10.59
N TYR A 195 -4.11 19.62 -11.47
CA TYR A 195 -4.66 19.58 -12.82
C TYR A 195 -5.76 18.53 -12.90
N HIS A 196 -6.99 18.97 -13.17
CA HIS A 196 -8.19 18.12 -13.25
C HIS A 196 -8.65 17.88 -14.70
N GLY A 197 -7.78 18.12 -15.66
CA GLY A 197 -8.06 17.83 -17.07
C GLY A 197 -7.81 16.36 -17.40
N ARG A 198 -8.01 16.00 -18.67
CA ARG A 198 -7.65 14.65 -19.16
C ARG A 198 -6.14 14.53 -19.40
N SER A 199 -5.67 13.28 -19.54
CA SER A 199 -4.34 12.99 -20.05
C SER A 199 -4.13 13.58 -21.46
N ILE A 200 -2.91 14.07 -21.68
CA ILE A 200 -2.47 14.76 -22.90
C ILE A 200 -1.15 14.15 -23.40
N ASN A 201 -0.94 14.17 -24.71
CA ASN A 201 0.21 13.48 -25.33
C ASN A 201 1.05 14.38 -26.23
N GLY A 202 2.37 14.33 -26.06
CA GLY A 202 3.34 14.99 -26.93
C GLY A 202 3.15 16.51 -26.95
N ASP A 203 2.88 17.07 -28.14
CA ASP A 203 2.77 18.52 -28.37
C ASP A 203 1.39 19.11 -28.00
N GLU A 204 0.54 18.34 -27.30
CA GLU A 204 -0.77 18.79 -26.87
C GLU A 204 -0.67 19.77 -25.69
N GLU A 205 -1.37 20.90 -25.80
CA GLU A 205 -1.47 21.90 -24.72
C GLU A 205 -2.48 21.44 -23.64
N PRO A 206 -2.18 21.67 -22.36
CA PRO A 206 -3.11 21.36 -21.28
C PRO A 206 -4.35 22.27 -21.32
N GLU A 207 -5.45 21.78 -20.73
CA GLU A 207 -6.61 22.62 -20.45
C GLU A 207 -6.29 23.55 -19.27
N TYR A 208 -5.67 24.70 -19.53
CA TYR A 208 -5.20 25.65 -18.49
C TYR A 208 -6.25 25.99 -17.42
N SER A 209 -7.53 26.10 -17.80
CA SER A 209 -8.63 26.37 -16.86
C SER A 209 -8.95 25.22 -15.89
N ARG A 210 -8.38 24.03 -16.12
CA ARG A 210 -8.45 22.86 -15.24
C ARG A 210 -7.27 22.79 -14.28
N TRP A 211 -6.36 23.75 -14.34
CA TRP A 211 -5.21 23.83 -13.46
C TRP A 211 -5.38 24.98 -12.49
N SER A 212 -5.45 24.67 -11.21
CA SER A 212 -5.70 25.64 -10.15
C SER A 212 -4.88 25.34 -8.91
N VAL A 213 -4.61 26.37 -8.11
CA VAL A 213 -4.25 26.21 -6.71
C VAL A 213 -5.52 25.86 -5.94
N GLU A 214 -5.50 24.73 -5.25
CA GLU A 214 -6.66 24.20 -4.56
C GLU A 214 -6.92 24.98 -3.26
N ALA A 215 -8.03 25.69 -3.17
CA ALA A 215 -8.31 26.62 -2.07
C ALA A 215 -8.43 25.93 -0.69
N ASN A 216 -8.77 24.65 -0.66
CA ASN A 216 -8.89 23.84 0.56
C ASN A 216 -7.66 22.95 0.81
N LYS A 217 -6.65 23.00 -0.05
CA LYS A 217 -5.44 22.19 0.13
C LYS A 217 -4.56 22.81 1.20
N THR A 218 -4.04 21.95 2.05
CA THR A 218 -3.16 22.30 3.17
C THR A 218 -1.92 21.42 3.15
N ILE A 219 -0.91 21.80 3.94
CA ILE A 219 0.28 20.98 4.16
C ILE A 219 -0.14 19.61 4.71
N ARG A 220 0.26 18.55 4.01
CA ARG A 220 0.16 17.16 4.46
C ARG A 220 1.46 16.72 5.12
N ASP A 221 1.68 17.18 6.34
CA ASP A 221 2.81 16.73 7.17
C ASP A 221 2.31 15.76 8.26
N TYR A 222 2.45 14.45 8.03
CA TYR A 222 2.06 13.47 9.03
C TYR A 222 3.15 13.36 10.12
N SER A 223 2.73 13.34 11.39
CA SER A 223 3.62 13.22 12.57
C SER A 223 4.49 11.93 12.70
N PRO A 224 4.16 10.76 12.12
CA PRO A 224 4.96 9.55 12.33
C PRO A 224 6.20 9.51 11.44
N LYS A 225 7.22 8.82 11.96
CA LYS A 225 8.34 8.33 11.16
C LYS A 225 7.85 7.49 9.98
N LEU A 226 8.58 7.51 8.87
CA LEU A 226 8.27 6.70 7.69
C LEU A 226 8.78 5.28 7.87
N ARG A 227 7.84 4.33 7.94
CA ARG A 227 8.08 2.90 8.13
C ARG A 227 7.33 2.14 7.07
N TYR A 228 8.04 1.85 6.00
CA TYR A 228 7.49 1.25 4.81
C TYR A 228 7.57 -0.27 4.89
N PHE A 229 6.54 -0.98 4.43
CA PHE A 229 6.67 -2.42 4.20
C PHE A 229 5.75 -2.88 3.07
N LEU A 230 6.24 -3.81 2.26
CA LEU A 230 5.49 -4.41 1.16
C LEU A 230 4.91 -5.75 1.63
N PHE A 231 3.60 -5.90 1.52
CA PHE A 231 2.86 -7.11 1.87
C PHE A 231 2.34 -7.82 0.62
N GLY A 232 2.08 -9.13 0.74
CA GLY A 232 1.63 -9.99 -0.34
C GLY A 232 2.67 -11.07 -0.70
N SER A 233 2.18 -12.25 -1.07
CA SER A 233 3.02 -13.43 -1.34
C SER A 233 3.82 -13.33 -2.65
N GLU A 234 3.47 -12.40 -3.52
CA GLU A 234 3.95 -12.32 -4.91
C GLU A 234 4.71 -11.02 -5.21
N THR A 235 5.24 -10.34 -4.18
CA THR A 235 6.00 -9.10 -4.39
C THR A 235 7.30 -9.36 -5.12
N GLU A 236 7.44 -8.77 -6.31
CA GLU A 236 8.65 -8.86 -7.11
C GLU A 236 9.82 -8.10 -6.46
N ILE A 237 11.03 -8.63 -6.60
CA ILE A 237 12.25 -8.02 -6.04
C ILE A 237 12.49 -6.58 -6.55
N GLY A 238 12.02 -6.29 -7.77
CA GLY A 238 12.05 -4.94 -8.35
C GLY A 238 11.31 -3.90 -7.52
N ASN A 239 10.15 -4.26 -6.94
CA ASN A 239 9.37 -3.36 -6.09
C ASN A 239 10.13 -3.02 -4.82
N TRP A 240 10.80 -4.01 -4.22
CA TRP A 240 11.64 -3.81 -3.04
C TRP A 240 12.81 -2.85 -3.32
N TRP A 241 13.46 -2.98 -4.48
CA TRP A 241 14.53 -2.06 -4.87
C TRP A 241 14.02 -0.66 -5.19
N ALA A 242 12.85 -0.54 -5.84
CA ALA A 242 12.23 0.76 -6.10
C ALA A 242 11.90 1.48 -4.80
N VAL A 243 11.25 0.80 -3.84
CA VAL A 243 10.94 1.37 -2.52
C VAL A 243 12.21 1.69 -1.74
N ALA A 244 13.24 0.85 -1.78
CA ALA A 244 14.51 1.15 -1.13
C ALA A 244 15.10 2.49 -1.62
N GLN A 245 15.10 2.72 -2.94
CA GLN A 245 15.57 3.98 -3.50
C GLN A 245 14.68 5.17 -3.17
N MET A 246 13.35 4.99 -3.13
CA MET A 246 12.44 6.03 -2.67
C MET A 246 12.73 6.41 -1.22
N LEU A 247 12.98 5.44 -0.33
CA LEU A 247 13.35 5.68 1.06
C LEU A 247 14.68 6.44 1.17
N GLU A 248 15.67 6.09 0.34
CA GLU A 248 16.93 6.83 0.26
C GLU A 248 16.72 8.30 -0.14
N ILE A 249 15.85 8.58 -1.13
CA ILE A 249 15.52 9.95 -1.56
C ILE A 249 14.81 10.72 -0.45
N ILE A 250 13.80 10.11 0.18
CA ILE A 250 13.06 10.72 1.29
C ILE A 250 13.96 10.99 2.50
N ALA A 251 14.94 10.12 2.77
CA ALA A 251 15.90 10.34 3.85
C ALA A 251 16.77 11.59 3.64
N VAL A 252 16.98 12.01 2.39
CA VAL A 252 17.66 13.27 2.06
C VAL A 252 16.72 14.46 2.18
N LEU A 253 15.53 14.37 1.57
CA LEU A 253 14.53 15.45 1.57
C LEU A 253 14.03 15.79 2.98
N ALA A 254 13.81 14.76 3.79
CA ALA A 254 13.16 14.87 5.09
C ALA A 254 13.81 13.93 6.13
N PRO A 255 15.04 14.22 6.59
CA PRO A 255 15.80 13.31 7.46
C PRO A 255 15.08 12.98 8.77
N HIS A 256 14.25 13.91 9.26
CA HIS A 256 13.47 13.74 10.49
C HIS A 256 12.42 12.61 10.39
N LEU A 257 12.03 12.20 9.19
CA LEU A 257 11.13 11.07 8.98
C LEU A 257 11.78 9.71 9.27
N ASP A 258 13.12 9.63 9.35
CA ASP A 258 13.84 8.37 9.62
C ASP A 258 13.42 7.27 8.63
N ALA A 259 13.36 7.58 7.33
CA ALA A 259 12.82 6.71 6.30
C ALA A 259 13.53 5.35 6.22
N ARG A 260 12.81 4.26 6.48
CA ARG A 260 13.33 2.88 6.40
C ARG A 260 12.21 1.84 6.27
N PHE A 261 12.61 0.62 5.94
CA PHE A 261 11.70 -0.53 6.07
C PHE A 261 11.32 -0.78 7.53
N ALA A 262 10.06 -1.12 7.78
CA ALA A 262 9.61 -1.58 9.08
C ALA A 262 10.20 -2.96 9.40
N THR A 263 10.44 -3.20 10.69
CA THR A 263 10.96 -4.49 11.20
C THR A 263 9.90 -5.31 11.95
N SER A 264 8.74 -4.69 12.22
CA SER A 264 7.59 -5.32 12.86
C SER A 264 6.29 -4.76 12.27
N VAL A 265 5.24 -5.56 12.24
CA VAL A 265 3.87 -5.15 11.84
C VAL A 265 3.44 -3.89 12.59
N ASP A 266 3.75 -3.80 13.88
CA ASP A 266 3.36 -2.69 14.75
C ASP A 266 4.11 -1.38 14.42
N GLU A 267 5.24 -1.46 13.71
CA GLU A 267 6.05 -0.31 13.33
C GLU A 267 5.57 0.31 12.00
N VAL A 268 4.76 -0.38 11.19
CA VAL A 268 4.40 0.05 9.83
C VAL A 268 3.53 1.30 9.85
N THR A 269 3.95 2.35 9.12
CA THR A 269 3.21 3.62 8.98
C THR A 269 2.82 3.93 7.54
N PHE A 270 3.38 3.20 6.58
CA PHE A 270 3.01 3.29 5.17
C PHE A 270 3.13 1.91 4.49
N PRO A 271 2.07 1.08 4.56
CA PRO A 271 2.08 -0.22 3.91
C PRO A 271 1.81 -0.11 2.40
N GLU A 272 2.44 -1.01 1.65
CA GLU A 272 2.15 -1.29 0.25
C GLU A 272 1.63 -2.71 0.12
N PHE A 273 0.49 -2.89 -0.55
CA PHE A 273 -0.13 -4.20 -0.71
C PHE A 273 0.00 -4.68 -2.15
N SER A 274 0.52 -5.88 -2.35
CA SER A 274 0.59 -6.56 -3.65
C SER A 274 -0.33 -7.80 -3.68
N PRO A 275 -1.67 -7.64 -3.61
CA PRO A 275 -2.56 -8.79 -3.59
C PRO A 275 -2.58 -9.53 -4.93
N LEU A 276 -2.62 -10.87 -4.87
CA LEU A 276 -2.99 -11.70 -6.01
C LEU A 276 -4.52 -11.74 -6.11
N CYS A 277 -5.05 -11.01 -7.07
CA CYS A 277 -6.46 -10.80 -7.28
C CYS A 277 -7.08 -11.91 -8.11
N GLU A 278 -7.66 -12.87 -7.41
CA GLU A 278 -8.40 -13.99 -7.97
C GLU A 278 -9.85 -13.62 -8.29
N PRO A 279 -10.49 -14.29 -9.26
CA PRO A 279 -11.86 -13.98 -9.71
C PRO A 279 -12.90 -13.98 -8.59
N TRP A 280 -12.74 -14.88 -7.61
CA TRP A 280 -13.67 -15.01 -6.49
C TRP A 280 -13.63 -13.80 -5.53
N MET A 281 -12.50 -13.07 -5.48
CA MET A 281 -12.37 -11.85 -4.67
C MET A 281 -13.17 -10.68 -5.26
N ILE A 282 -13.49 -10.74 -6.56
CA ILE A 282 -14.17 -9.69 -7.34
C ILE A 282 -15.69 -9.95 -7.41
N ALA A 283 -16.12 -11.20 -7.20
CA ALA A 283 -17.51 -11.60 -7.31
C ALA A 283 -18.40 -10.88 -6.28
N GLY A 284 -19.32 -10.03 -6.78
CA GLY A 284 -20.32 -9.34 -5.96
C GLY A 284 -20.03 -7.85 -5.66
N VAL A 285 -18.87 -7.32 -6.06
CA VAL A 285 -18.53 -5.91 -5.83
C VAL A 285 -19.09 -5.05 -6.99
N LYS A 286 -20.25 -4.41 -6.78
CA LYS A 286 -20.74 -3.36 -7.70
C LYS A 286 -20.15 -2.01 -7.27
N PRO A 287 -19.72 -1.14 -8.19
CA PRO A 287 -19.41 0.25 -7.86
C PRO A 287 -20.61 0.91 -7.21
N TYR A 288 -20.40 1.58 -6.07
CA TYR A 288 -21.43 2.39 -5.43
C TYR A 288 -21.65 3.69 -6.21
N GLU A 289 -22.85 4.27 -6.13
CA GLU A 289 -23.17 5.53 -6.81
C GLU A 289 -22.16 6.63 -6.46
N GLY A 290 -21.60 7.28 -7.49
CA GLY A 290 -20.64 8.37 -7.34
C GLY A 290 -19.16 7.95 -7.28
N GLN A 291 -18.83 6.66 -7.40
CA GLN A 291 -17.46 6.18 -7.45
C GLN A 291 -17.01 5.82 -8.85
N THR A 292 -15.73 6.07 -9.12
CA THR A 292 -15.06 5.53 -10.30
C THR A 292 -14.59 4.11 -10.01
N GLU A 293 -14.68 3.22 -10.99
CA GLU A 293 -14.17 1.84 -10.95
C GLU A 293 -12.72 1.65 -10.46
N PHE A 294 -11.91 2.71 -10.51
CA PHE A 294 -10.50 2.70 -10.09
C PHE A 294 -10.28 2.56 -8.58
N GLN A 295 -11.32 2.82 -7.77
CA GLN A 295 -11.25 2.82 -6.30
C GLN A 295 -11.55 1.43 -5.68
N GLN A 296 -11.60 0.37 -6.49
CA GLN A 296 -11.82 -1.00 -6.02
C GLN A 296 -10.50 -1.78 -6.01
N PRO A 297 -10.08 -2.36 -4.88
CA PRO A 297 -9.02 -3.34 -4.90
C PRO A 297 -9.38 -4.50 -5.84
N CYS A 298 -8.37 -5.11 -6.46
CA CYS A 298 -8.56 -6.15 -7.47
C CYS A 298 -9.31 -5.74 -8.75
N GLN A 299 -9.33 -4.43 -9.05
CA GLN A 299 -9.76 -3.93 -10.35
C GLN A 299 -8.70 -4.14 -11.45
N ARG A 300 -9.17 -4.40 -12.68
CA ARG A 300 -8.35 -4.76 -13.85
C ARG A 300 -7.85 -3.55 -14.67
N ARG A 301 -8.16 -2.31 -14.27
CA ARG A 301 -7.85 -1.07 -15.03
C ARG A 301 -6.74 -0.19 -14.41
N GLY A 302 -6.30 -0.46 -13.18
CA GLY A 302 -5.14 0.21 -12.60
C GLY A 302 -4.74 -0.26 -11.20
N ASN A 303 -3.69 0.38 -10.69
CA ASN A 303 -3.33 0.40 -9.27
C ASN A 303 -3.96 1.63 -8.62
N GLY A 304 -3.77 1.77 -7.32
CA GLY A 304 -4.17 2.98 -6.65
C GLY A 304 -3.60 3.06 -5.25
N ALA A 305 -4.04 4.09 -4.56
CA ALA A 305 -3.66 4.33 -3.20
C ALA A 305 -4.78 5.07 -2.47
N TYR A 306 -4.67 5.09 -1.16
CA TYR A 306 -5.53 5.87 -0.30
C TYR A 306 -4.66 6.73 0.61
N PHE A 307 -4.91 8.04 0.59
CA PHE A 307 -4.26 9.02 1.44
C PHE A 307 -5.36 9.73 2.22
N GLY A 308 -5.17 9.90 3.52
CA GLY A 308 -6.22 10.47 4.36
C GLY A 308 -5.70 11.09 5.64
N ASP A 309 -6.31 12.22 5.98
CA ASP A 309 -6.07 12.98 7.21
C ASP A 309 -7.05 12.47 8.27
N GLY A 310 -6.90 11.22 8.69
CA GLY A 310 -7.92 10.63 9.56
C GLY A 310 -7.54 9.28 10.16
N THR A 311 -7.88 9.11 11.42
CA THR A 311 -7.74 7.87 12.16
C THR A 311 -8.54 6.76 11.48
N ALA A 312 -7.87 5.71 11.00
CA ALA A 312 -8.53 4.41 10.88
C ALA A 312 -9.17 4.10 12.25
N ARG A 313 -10.48 3.83 12.27
CA ARG A 313 -11.19 3.65 13.55
C ARG A 313 -10.69 2.36 14.22
N PRO A 314 -10.35 2.39 15.52
CA PRO A 314 -9.79 1.24 16.24
C PRO A 314 -10.76 0.05 16.41
N GLU A 315 -12.01 0.16 15.96
CA GLU A 315 -13.06 -0.83 16.20
C GLU A 315 -12.95 -2.09 15.30
N GLY A 316 -11.96 -2.15 14.39
CA GLY A 316 -11.74 -3.34 13.54
C GLY A 316 -10.32 -3.51 12.98
N GLY A 317 -9.33 -2.77 13.47
CA GLY A 317 -7.95 -2.79 12.96
C GLY A 317 -6.93 -2.21 13.96
N ASN A 318 -5.64 -2.31 13.62
CA ASN A 318 -4.52 -1.89 14.47
C ASN A 318 -4.73 -0.47 15.03
N ALA A 319 -4.79 -0.34 16.36
CA ALA A 319 -4.98 0.93 17.05
C ALA A 319 -3.85 1.95 16.74
N ASP A 320 -2.68 1.48 16.31
CA ASP A 320 -1.55 2.32 15.92
C ASP A 320 -1.69 2.93 14.51
N TYR A 321 -2.67 2.46 13.72
CA TYR A 321 -2.94 2.97 12.36
C TYR A 321 -3.56 4.38 12.36
N VAL A 322 -3.87 4.93 13.54
CA VAL A 322 -4.18 6.35 13.72
C VAL A 322 -3.05 7.28 13.26
N ASN A 323 -1.83 6.74 13.10
CA ASN A 323 -0.65 7.43 12.61
C ASN A 323 -0.19 6.89 11.25
N SER A 324 -1.10 6.56 10.33
CA SER A 324 -0.72 6.15 8.97
C SER A 324 -0.68 7.33 8.00
N ARG A 325 0.21 7.27 7.00
CA ARG A 325 0.26 8.20 5.85
C ARG A 325 -0.68 7.78 4.71
N GLY A 326 -1.46 6.72 4.91
CA GLY A 326 -2.22 6.06 3.86
C GLY A 326 -1.62 4.70 3.51
N PHE A 327 -1.99 4.17 2.35
CA PHE A 327 -1.42 2.93 1.82
C PHE A 327 -1.48 2.92 0.30
N THR A 328 -0.60 2.15 -0.33
CA THR A 328 -0.61 1.89 -1.77
C THR A 328 -1.03 0.44 -2.03
N TYR A 329 -1.61 0.16 -3.20
CA TYR A 329 -1.86 -1.21 -3.62
C TYR A 329 -1.59 -1.44 -5.11
N HIS A 330 -1.02 -2.61 -5.38
CA HIS A 330 -0.59 -3.07 -6.69
C HIS A 330 -1.27 -4.39 -7.01
N ASN A 331 -2.19 -4.38 -7.96
CA ASN A 331 -2.98 -5.56 -8.27
C ASN A 331 -2.21 -6.48 -9.23
N LYS A 332 -1.90 -7.69 -8.76
CA LYS A 332 -1.51 -8.81 -9.64
C LYS A 332 -2.74 -9.64 -9.91
N PHE A 333 -2.90 -10.19 -11.11
CA PHE A 333 -4.08 -10.98 -11.44
C PHE A 333 -3.80 -12.16 -12.35
N VAL A 334 -4.59 -13.22 -12.16
CA VAL A 334 -4.63 -14.37 -13.05
C VAL A 334 -5.59 -14.08 -14.20
N LEU A 335 -5.11 -14.20 -15.43
CA LEU A 335 -5.91 -13.93 -16.61
C LEU A 335 -7.00 -14.97 -16.84
N GLU A 336 -8.22 -14.50 -17.04
CA GLU A 336 -9.34 -15.32 -17.47
C GLU A 336 -9.65 -15.17 -18.97
N GLN A 337 -10.46 -16.08 -19.50
CA GLN A 337 -10.95 -15.98 -20.88
C GLN A 337 -11.77 -14.71 -21.12
N SER A 338 -12.50 -14.24 -20.09
CA SER A 338 -13.23 -12.98 -20.09
C SER A 338 -12.29 -11.77 -20.26
N ASP A 339 -11.13 -11.79 -19.60
CA ASP A 339 -10.12 -10.73 -19.68
C ASP A 339 -9.51 -10.64 -21.10
N LEU A 340 -9.22 -11.77 -21.75
CA LEU A 340 -8.70 -11.77 -23.13
C LEU A 340 -9.68 -11.20 -24.17
N ASN A 341 -10.98 -11.20 -23.84
CA ASN A 341 -12.04 -10.68 -24.71
C ASN A 341 -12.30 -9.17 -24.50
N ARG A 342 -11.65 -8.54 -23.52
CA ARG A 342 -11.84 -7.12 -23.17
C ARG A 342 -11.06 -6.20 -24.10
N SER A 343 -11.77 -5.27 -24.74
CA SER A 343 -11.17 -4.29 -25.65
C SER A 343 -10.42 -3.16 -24.94
N ASP A 344 -10.67 -2.96 -23.64
CA ASP A 344 -9.99 -1.98 -22.80
C ASP A 344 -8.65 -2.49 -22.23
N LEU A 345 -8.38 -3.79 -22.30
CA LEU A 345 -7.14 -4.42 -21.83
C LEU A 345 -6.22 -4.83 -22.98
N ASN A 346 -5.96 -3.92 -23.92
CA ASN A 346 -5.18 -4.27 -25.12
C ASN A 346 -3.74 -4.72 -24.82
N TRP A 347 -3.20 -4.34 -23.66
CA TRP A 347 -1.84 -4.68 -23.23
C TRP A 347 -1.67 -6.16 -22.82
N ILE A 348 -2.76 -6.91 -22.57
CA ILE A 348 -2.72 -8.36 -22.27
C ILE A 348 -3.02 -9.26 -23.48
N ARG A 349 -3.22 -8.71 -24.69
CA ARG A 349 -3.65 -9.49 -25.87
C ARG A 349 -2.73 -10.65 -26.27
N ASN A 350 -1.44 -10.59 -25.92
CA ASN A 350 -0.46 -11.63 -26.21
C ASN A 350 -0.23 -12.60 -25.03
N LYS A 351 -1.05 -12.50 -23.99
CA LYS A 351 -0.97 -13.32 -22.79
C LYS A 351 -1.94 -14.50 -22.89
N VAL A 352 -1.77 -15.50 -22.03
CA VAL A 352 -2.60 -16.72 -22.04
C VAL A 352 -3.45 -16.81 -20.78
N VAL A 353 -4.59 -17.51 -20.86
CA VAL A 353 -5.42 -17.83 -19.68
C VAL A 353 -4.58 -18.55 -18.64
N GLY A 354 -4.75 -18.17 -17.37
CA GLY A 354 -3.97 -18.70 -16.25
C GLY A 354 -2.61 -18.01 -16.05
N GLN A 355 -2.19 -17.14 -16.96
CA GLN A 355 -0.98 -16.34 -16.74
C GLN A 355 -1.25 -15.24 -15.72
N GLU A 356 -0.31 -15.09 -14.78
CA GLU A 356 -0.27 -13.95 -13.87
C GLU A 356 0.29 -12.71 -14.57
N VAL A 357 -0.38 -11.57 -14.37
CA VAL A 357 0.03 -10.28 -14.91
C VAL A 357 -0.14 -9.18 -13.85
N ASN A 358 0.77 -8.22 -13.87
CA ASN A 358 0.68 -7.02 -13.03
C ASN A 358 -0.07 -5.92 -13.77
N ASN A 359 -0.99 -5.26 -13.07
CA ASN A 359 -1.70 -4.11 -13.58
C ASN A 359 -0.99 -2.82 -13.17
N PRO A 360 -0.78 -1.82 -14.06
CA PRO A 360 0.03 -1.96 -15.27
C PRO A 360 1.49 -2.39 -14.97
N CYS A 361 2.26 -2.67 -16.03
CA CYS A 361 3.46 -3.50 -16.08
C CYS A 361 4.72 -3.06 -15.29
N CYS A 362 4.67 -1.98 -14.49
CA CYS A 362 5.85 -1.37 -13.87
C CYS A 362 5.48 -0.54 -12.62
N THR A 363 6.48 -0.19 -11.80
CA THR A 363 6.31 0.44 -10.48
C THR A 363 5.63 1.83 -10.54
N ILE A 364 4.32 1.89 -10.29
CA ILE A 364 3.57 3.13 -10.00
C ILE A 364 3.98 3.76 -8.65
N ASN A 365 4.90 3.12 -7.92
CA ASN A 365 5.27 3.47 -6.54
C ASN A 365 5.65 4.95 -6.42
N PHE A 366 6.37 5.52 -7.39
CA PHE A 366 6.71 6.95 -7.41
C PHE A 366 5.47 7.86 -7.55
N HIS A 367 4.54 7.53 -8.45
CA HIS A 367 3.33 8.33 -8.67
C HIS A 367 2.47 8.36 -7.40
N GLU A 368 2.06 7.18 -6.91
CA GLU A 368 1.20 7.11 -5.73
C GLU A 368 1.92 7.61 -4.47
N THR A 369 3.20 7.31 -4.30
CA THR A 369 3.92 7.82 -3.13
C THR A 369 4.12 9.34 -3.21
N GLY A 370 4.19 9.94 -4.41
CA GLY A 370 4.14 11.39 -4.56
C GLY A 370 2.87 11.98 -3.92
N HIS A 371 1.71 11.38 -4.20
CA HIS A 371 0.45 11.78 -3.57
C HIS A 371 0.46 11.61 -2.04
N ALA A 372 1.11 10.57 -1.52
CA ALA A 372 1.32 10.37 -0.08
C ALA A 372 2.12 11.51 0.58
N PHE A 373 2.96 12.19 -0.21
CA PHE A 373 3.74 13.36 0.18
C PHE A 373 3.13 14.68 -0.28
N GLY A 374 1.84 14.68 -0.65
CA GLY A 374 1.01 15.87 -0.82
C GLY A 374 0.97 16.47 -2.22
N VAL A 375 1.80 16.02 -3.17
CA VAL A 375 1.73 16.51 -4.55
C VAL A 375 0.53 15.91 -5.28
N GLU A 376 -0.13 16.68 -6.14
CA GLU A 376 -1.35 16.27 -6.86
C GLU A 376 -1.05 16.09 -8.34
N HIS A 377 -2.04 15.60 -9.11
CA HIS A 377 -1.89 15.49 -10.56
C HIS A 377 -1.55 16.83 -11.18
N THR A 378 -0.66 16.79 -12.16
CA THR A 378 -0.14 17.96 -12.86
C THR A 378 -0.12 17.69 -14.36
N ALA A 379 0.14 18.71 -15.18
CA ALA A 379 0.57 18.52 -16.56
C ALA A 379 2.04 18.94 -16.77
N CYS A 380 2.84 19.07 -15.70
CA CYS A 380 4.29 19.30 -15.83
C CYS A 380 4.94 18.12 -16.56
N GLY A 381 5.75 18.40 -17.59
CA GLY A 381 6.39 17.34 -18.38
C GLY A 381 7.32 16.48 -17.54
N TYR A 382 7.36 15.17 -17.81
CA TYR A 382 8.24 14.19 -17.15
C TYR A 382 8.10 14.04 -15.62
N SER A 383 7.19 14.78 -14.98
CA SER A 383 6.78 14.51 -13.59
C SER A 383 6.15 13.12 -13.49
N ALA A 384 6.43 12.45 -12.37
CA ALA A 384 5.80 11.18 -12.01
C ALA A 384 4.29 11.35 -11.79
N LEU A 385 3.84 12.54 -11.40
CA LEU A 385 2.45 12.91 -11.12
C LEU A 385 1.72 13.46 -12.36
N SER A 386 2.37 13.38 -13.53
CA SER A 386 1.91 14.05 -14.73
C SER A 386 0.85 13.27 -15.50
N PHE A 387 -0.20 13.98 -15.89
CA PHE A 387 -1.14 13.60 -16.95
C PHE A 387 -0.61 13.90 -18.35
N TRP A 388 0.61 14.41 -18.47
CA TRP A 388 1.32 14.53 -19.74
C TRP A 388 2.20 13.31 -20.01
N GLU A 389 2.08 12.76 -21.21
CA GLU A 389 2.90 11.64 -21.69
C GLU A 389 3.65 11.97 -22.98
N GLU A 390 4.88 11.47 -23.09
CA GLU A 390 5.56 11.44 -24.39
C GLU A 390 4.80 10.46 -25.31
N ARG A 391 4.73 10.77 -26.61
CA ARG A 391 4.04 9.89 -27.56
C ARG A 391 4.62 8.47 -27.50
N ASN A 392 3.76 7.50 -27.22
CA ASN A 392 4.08 6.07 -27.11
C ASN A 392 4.91 5.67 -25.87
N THR A 393 4.96 6.52 -24.83
CA THR A 393 5.60 6.21 -23.55
C THR A 393 4.55 6.23 -22.45
N SER A 394 4.49 5.21 -21.59
CA SER A 394 3.56 5.21 -20.45
C SER A 394 4.05 6.11 -19.32
N TYR A 395 3.17 6.99 -18.82
CA TYR A 395 3.43 7.90 -17.69
C TYR A 395 3.73 7.22 -16.35
N MET A 396 3.29 5.97 -16.15
CA MET A 396 3.14 5.33 -14.84
C MET A 396 4.43 4.83 -14.18
N THR A 397 5.60 5.26 -14.66
CA THR A 397 6.89 4.64 -14.32
C THR A 397 8.05 5.62 -14.19
N LYS A 398 7.75 6.92 -14.20
CA LYS A 398 8.75 7.96 -14.06
C LYS A 398 9.17 8.07 -12.60
N THR A 399 10.46 8.24 -12.34
CA THR A 399 10.96 8.72 -11.06
C THR A 399 10.47 10.14 -10.81
N TRP A 400 10.50 10.58 -9.54
CA TRP A 400 10.29 11.98 -9.21
C TRP A 400 11.28 12.88 -9.97
N ASN A 401 10.74 13.87 -10.68
CA ASN A 401 11.53 14.92 -11.33
C ASN A 401 11.71 16.12 -10.38
N GLU A 402 12.29 17.20 -10.88
CA GLU A 402 12.51 18.43 -10.12
C GLU A 402 11.22 19.04 -9.56
N ASP A 403 10.13 19.01 -10.32
CA ASP A 403 8.83 19.54 -9.88
C ASP A 403 8.28 18.71 -8.72
N ASP A 404 8.30 17.38 -8.86
CA ASP A 404 7.82 16.45 -7.84
C ASP A 404 8.61 16.60 -6.53
N LEU A 405 9.95 16.59 -6.62
CA LEU A 405 10.83 16.69 -5.46
C LEU A 405 10.70 18.04 -4.75
N ALA A 406 10.62 19.13 -5.52
CA ALA A 406 10.44 20.47 -4.97
C ALA A 406 9.08 20.61 -4.28
N GLY A 407 8.01 20.10 -4.89
CA GLY A 407 6.67 20.11 -4.29
C GLY A 407 6.58 19.27 -3.02
N MET A 408 7.16 18.07 -3.03
CA MET A 408 7.24 17.20 -1.85
C MET A 408 8.04 17.87 -0.72
N ALA A 409 9.14 18.56 -1.05
CA ALA A 409 9.95 19.26 -0.06
C ALA A 409 9.18 20.37 0.66
N ILE A 410 8.20 21.03 0.02
CA ILE A 410 7.32 22.00 0.70
C ILE A 410 6.48 21.33 1.79
N HIS A 411 5.89 20.17 1.47
CA HIS A 411 5.06 19.41 2.41
C HIS A 411 5.87 18.78 3.55
N LEU A 412 7.15 18.52 3.31
CA LEU A 412 8.06 17.86 4.24
C LEU A 412 9.04 18.81 4.92
N ASP A 413 8.97 20.12 4.68
CA ASP A 413 9.89 21.07 5.29
C ASP A 413 9.60 21.17 6.81
N PRO A 414 10.60 21.04 7.69
CA PRO A 414 10.39 21.13 9.15
C PRO A 414 9.81 22.45 9.66
N ARG A 415 9.76 23.50 8.82
CA ARG A 415 9.15 24.79 9.13
C ARG A 415 7.64 24.80 8.86
N THR A 416 7.13 23.91 8.01
CA THR A 416 5.70 23.76 7.77
C THR A 416 5.11 22.75 8.75
N THR A 417 3.79 22.82 8.96
CA THR A 417 3.08 21.85 9.81
C THR A 417 1.75 21.48 9.17
N HIS A 418 1.24 20.29 9.52
CA HIS A 418 -0.06 19.82 9.03
C HIS A 418 -1.16 20.87 9.14
N GLY A 419 -1.94 21.03 8.08
CA GLY A 419 -3.09 21.93 8.06
C GLY A 419 -2.78 23.39 7.69
N MET A 420 -1.51 23.78 7.53
CA MET A 420 -1.17 25.11 7.00
C MET A 420 -1.69 25.29 5.57
N THR A 421 -2.34 26.43 5.32
CA THR A 421 -2.68 26.91 3.97
C THR A 421 -1.43 27.33 3.20
N ILE A 422 -1.56 27.59 1.89
CA ILE A 422 -0.45 28.06 1.06
C ILE A 422 0.18 29.36 1.60
N GLY A 423 -0.63 30.31 2.09
CA GLY A 423 -0.12 31.57 2.64
C GLY A 423 0.64 31.38 3.95
N GLU A 424 0.13 30.53 4.85
CA GLU A 424 0.82 30.18 6.10
C GLU A 424 2.13 29.43 5.83
N ALA A 425 2.13 28.52 4.86
CA ALA A 425 3.34 27.84 4.41
C ALA A 425 4.34 28.82 3.78
N ALA A 426 3.89 29.78 2.97
CA ALA A 426 4.75 30.83 2.40
C ALA A 426 5.46 31.61 3.52
N ASP A 427 4.70 32.06 4.53
CA ASP A 427 5.22 32.82 5.66
C ASP A 427 6.23 32.00 6.47
N ALA A 428 5.92 30.72 6.75
CA ALA A 428 6.81 29.81 7.48
C ALA A 428 8.13 29.54 6.74
N LEU A 429 8.06 29.43 5.41
CA LEU A 429 9.21 29.18 4.54
C LEU A 429 10.01 30.45 4.22
N GLY A 430 9.47 31.63 4.53
CA GLY A 430 10.07 32.93 4.20
C GLY A 430 9.96 33.28 2.71
N ILE A 431 8.94 32.75 2.02
CA ILE A 431 8.67 33.01 0.60
C ILE A 431 7.85 34.31 0.49
N PRO A 432 8.34 35.34 -0.22
CA PRO A 432 7.61 36.59 -0.38
C PRO A 432 6.29 36.38 -1.14
N GLN A 433 5.19 36.91 -0.61
CA GLN A 433 3.87 36.93 -1.26
C GLN A 433 3.75 38.16 -2.19
N ASP A 434 4.69 38.31 -3.12
CA ASP A 434 4.80 39.44 -4.05
C ASP A 434 4.03 39.23 -5.37
N ASP A 435 4.27 40.09 -6.37
CA ASP A 435 3.63 40.01 -7.68
C ASP A 435 3.87 38.65 -8.37
N ARG A 436 5.03 38.02 -8.16
CA ARG A 436 5.34 36.70 -8.73
C ARG A 436 4.52 35.61 -8.05
N TYR A 437 4.38 35.67 -6.72
CA TYR A 437 3.49 34.77 -5.99
C TYR A 437 2.05 34.88 -6.50
N GLN A 438 1.52 36.09 -6.63
CA GLN A 438 0.15 36.30 -7.16
C GLN A 438 0.00 35.82 -8.61
N GLU A 439 1.00 36.09 -9.47
CA GLU A 439 0.99 35.58 -10.86
C GLU A 439 0.88 34.05 -10.90
N LEU A 440 1.66 33.37 -10.07
CA LEU A 440 1.68 31.91 -10.03
C LEU A 440 0.41 31.32 -9.42
N LEU A 441 -0.22 31.99 -8.44
CA LEU A 441 -1.55 31.58 -7.95
C LEU A 441 -2.60 31.60 -9.06
N GLU A 442 -2.57 32.62 -9.93
CA GLU A 442 -3.48 32.73 -11.07
C GLU A 442 -3.12 31.77 -12.22
N LYS A 443 -1.83 31.43 -12.35
CA LYS A 443 -1.28 30.65 -13.48
C LYS A 443 -0.31 29.57 -13.00
N PRO A 444 -0.78 28.55 -12.27
CA PRO A 444 0.07 27.57 -11.61
C PRO A 444 0.97 26.76 -12.56
N TRP A 445 0.55 26.55 -13.81
CA TRP A 445 1.36 25.87 -14.83
C TRP A 445 2.71 26.54 -15.13
N ARG A 446 2.85 27.84 -14.82
CA ARG A 446 4.12 28.57 -14.97
C ARG A 446 5.18 28.14 -13.96
N ALA A 447 4.82 27.37 -12.93
CA ALA A 447 5.79 26.76 -12.02
C ALA A 447 6.55 25.58 -12.65
N CYS A 448 5.96 24.87 -13.63
CA CYS A 448 6.57 23.67 -14.20
C CYS A 448 7.94 23.92 -14.83
N GLY A 449 8.92 23.09 -14.45
CA GLY A 449 10.28 23.16 -14.94
C GLY A 449 11.01 24.45 -14.58
N ASN A 450 10.51 25.22 -13.59
CA ASN A 450 11.06 26.49 -13.14
C ASN A 450 11.43 26.46 -11.64
N GLN A 451 11.72 25.28 -11.09
CA GLN A 451 12.07 25.12 -9.66
C GLN A 451 13.42 25.75 -9.27
N ASP A 452 14.23 26.21 -10.23
CA ASP A 452 15.57 26.77 -10.02
C ASP A 452 15.66 27.90 -8.95
N PRO A 453 16.81 28.06 -8.27
CA PRO A 453 18.09 27.41 -8.57
C PRO A 453 18.34 26.08 -7.81
N GLY A 454 18.87 25.08 -8.51
CA GLY A 454 19.53 23.90 -7.91
C GLY A 454 18.70 22.62 -7.90
N TRP A 455 17.38 22.71 -8.04
CA TRP A 455 16.48 21.56 -8.12
C TRP A 455 16.74 20.67 -9.35
N ASP A 456 17.15 21.26 -10.47
CA ASP A 456 17.54 20.52 -11.67
C ASP A 456 18.72 19.58 -11.41
N LEU A 457 19.81 20.11 -10.85
CA LEU A 457 21.00 19.34 -10.55
C LEU A 457 20.71 18.26 -9.51
N PHE A 458 19.88 18.57 -8.51
CA PHE A 458 19.44 17.62 -7.52
C PHE A 458 18.65 16.46 -8.17
N ALA A 459 17.64 16.76 -8.99
CA ALA A 459 16.82 15.76 -9.66
C ALA A 459 17.57 14.95 -10.73
N GLU A 460 18.48 15.58 -11.49
CA GLU A 460 19.34 14.90 -12.46
C GLU A 460 20.23 13.87 -11.78
N ARG A 461 20.84 14.23 -10.65
CA ARG A 461 21.71 13.33 -9.91
C ARG A 461 20.97 12.10 -9.37
N LEU A 462 19.76 12.29 -8.86
CA LEU A 462 18.90 11.18 -8.40
C LEU A 462 18.54 10.25 -9.57
N HIS A 463 18.16 10.82 -10.70
CA HIS A 463 17.78 10.06 -11.88
C HIS A 463 18.93 9.23 -12.48
N GLU A 464 20.12 9.82 -12.66
CA GLU A 464 21.29 9.10 -13.18
C GLU A 464 21.62 7.85 -12.35
N LEU A 465 21.51 7.97 -11.02
CA LEU A 465 21.75 6.86 -10.11
C LEU A 465 20.61 5.84 -10.15
N HIS A 466 19.36 6.29 -10.26
CA HIS A 466 18.20 5.42 -10.40
C HIS A 466 18.28 4.54 -11.66
N ILE A 467 18.50 5.15 -12.84
CA ILE A 467 18.56 4.41 -14.12
C ILE A 467 19.76 3.46 -14.20
N SER A 468 20.79 3.69 -13.38
CA SER A 468 21.96 2.82 -13.30
C SER A 468 21.73 1.57 -12.45
N SER A 469 20.62 1.50 -11.70
CA SER A 469 20.34 0.39 -10.80
C SER A 469 19.79 -0.82 -11.58
N PRO A 470 20.49 -1.97 -11.60
CA PRO A 470 20.20 -3.11 -12.48
C PRO A 470 18.94 -3.92 -12.13
N GLY A 471 18.03 -3.39 -11.33
CA GLY A 471 16.87 -4.10 -10.80
C GLY A 471 15.57 -3.32 -10.76
N VAL A 472 15.58 -2.02 -11.12
CA VAL A 472 14.36 -1.22 -11.16
C VAL A 472 13.85 -1.17 -12.60
N GLU A 473 12.75 -1.89 -12.86
CA GLU A 473 12.08 -1.87 -14.16
C GLU A 473 11.17 -0.63 -14.26
N THR A 474 11.73 0.47 -14.77
CA THR A 474 11.01 1.73 -15.03
C THR A 474 11.13 2.11 -16.50
N ASN A 475 10.08 2.70 -17.10
CA ASN A 475 10.26 3.34 -18.41
C ASN A 475 10.98 4.66 -18.20
N HIS A 476 12.21 4.72 -18.68
CA HIS A 476 12.96 5.96 -18.72
C HIS A 476 12.60 6.73 -20.00
N PRO A 477 12.12 7.97 -19.91
CA PRO A 477 11.96 8.78 -21.10
C PRO A 477 13.34 9.00 -21.75
N GLN A 478 13.42 8.85 -23.07
CA GLN A 478 14.68 9.03 -23.81
C GLN A 478 15.11 10.51 -23.86
N SER A 479 14.14 11.42 -23.70
CA SER A 479 14.34 12.87 -23.59
C SER A 479 13.83 13.34 -22.24
N ARG A 480 14.57 14.23 -21.57
CA ARG A 480 14.13 14.94 -20.36
C ARG A 480 14.10 16.46 -20.55
N SER A 481 14.04 16.91 -21.81
CA SER A 481 14.01 18.34 -22.11
C SER A 481 12.81 18.98 -21.44
N LYS A 482 13.04 19.96 -20.56
CA LYS A 482 11.97 20.62 -19.80
C LYS A 482 10.82 21.05 -20.70
N ILE A 483 9.61 20.67 -20.29
CA ILE A 483 8.39 21.14 -20.94
C ILE A 483 7.91 22.35 -20.16
N LYS A 484 7.91 23.49 -20.83
CA LYS A 484 7.48 24.77 -20.26
C LYS A 484 6.21 25.21 -20.95
N TRP A 485 5.15 25.39 -20.16
CA TRP A 485 3.87 25.88 -20.63
C TRP A 485 3.89 27.41 -20.63
N THR A 486 3.78 28.03 -21.80
CA THR A 486 4.01 29.47 -21.95
C THR A 486 2.79 30.34 -21.73
N TYR A 487 1.57 29.82 -21.83
CA TYR A 487 0.37 30.65 -21.93
C TYR A 487 -0.33 30.85 -20.59
#